data_AF-A0ABD5UXD8-F1
#
_entry.id   AF-A0ABD5UXD8-F1
#
_cell.length_a   1.000
_cell.length_b   1.000
_cell.length_c   1.000
_cell.angle_alpha   90.00
_cell.angle_beta   90.00
_cell.angle_gamma   90.00
#
_symmetry.space_group_name_H-M   'P 1'
#
loop_
_entity.id
_entity.type
_entity.pdbx_description
1 polymer ?
#
loop_
_entity_poly.entity_id
_entity_poly.type
_entity_poly.pdbx_seq_one_letter_code
_entity_poly.pdbx_strand_id
1 'polypeptide(L)'
;MSNTAHQDRNDRFEQIALTVRNRDAGRCRRCGTPEGEERLSVHHLIPDSHVPDRFDAHLPVNLVSLCRTCHSELEPRSLDYQLGALEISDLEELLLSEETREAVNTRLIQTGPDELTIKPITKADSEMFLDADFADTASQRSLSEF
;
A
#
# COMPACT_ATOMS: atom_id res chain seq x y z
N MET A 1 28.89 -11.07 7.51
CA MET A 1 27.49 -10.85 7.92
C MET A 1 26.84 -9.97 6.85
N SER A 2 25.53 -10.10 6.57
CA SER A 2 24.73 -9.14 5.76
C SER A 2 24.25 -9.50 4.34
N ASN A 3 24.08 -10.79 3.97
CA ASN A 3 23.34 -11.14 2.72
C ASN A 3 21.88 -11.54 3.01
N THR A 4 21.64 -12.25 4.11
CA THR A 4 20.32 -12.78 4.50
C THR A 4 19.31 -11.69 4.83
N ALA A 5 19.69 -10.66 5.60
CA ALA A 5 18.77 -9.58 5.99
C ALA A 5 18.32 -8.66 4.83
N HIS A 6 19.03 -8.68 3.70
CA HIS A 6 18.59 -7.99 2.49
C HIS A 6 17.62 -8.85 1.69
N GLN A 7 17.90 -10.16 1.59
CA GLN A 7 16.99 -11.15 0.99
C GLN A 7 15.64 -11.19 1.73
N ASP A 8 15.65 -11.29 3.06
CA ASP A 8 14.44 -11.32 3.89
C ASP A 8 13.55 -10.07 3.69
N ARG A 9 14.16 -8.90 3.44
CA ARG A 9 13.42 -7.66 3.16
C ARG A 9 12.79 -7.64 1.78
N ASN A 10 13.51 -8.11 0.76
CA ASN A 10 12.99 -8.18 -0.61
C ASN A 10 11.85 -9.20 -0.70
N ASP A 11 11.98 -10.35 -0.04
CA ASP A 11 10.96 -11.40 0.01
C ASP A 11 9.69 -10.88 0.69
N ARG A 12 9.84 -10.15 1.80
CA ARG A 12 8.72 -9.49 2.48
C ARG A 12 8.02 -8.46 1.58
N PHE A 13 8.78 -7.66 0.85
CA PHE A 13 8.21 -6.66 -0.05
C PHE A 13 7.43 -7.30 -1.19
N GLU A 14 7.94 -8.37 -1.80
CA GLU A 14 7.23 -9.06 -2.90
C GLU A 14 5.89 -9.65 -2.42
N GLN A 15 5.81 -10.17 -1.19
CA GLN A 15 4.56 -10.65 -0.60
C GLN A 15 3.52 -9.53 -0.44
N ILE A 16 3.96 -8.39 0.08
CA ILE A 16 3.12 -7.21 0.24
C ILE A 16 2.66 -6.73 -1.14
N ALA A 17 3.56 -6.69 -2.11
CA ALA A 17 3.25 -6.28 -3.47
C ALA A 17 2.21 -7.21 -4.13
N LEU A 18 2.33 -8.52 -3.95
CA LEU A 18 1.33 -9.49 -4.39
C LEU A 18 -0.04 -9.26 -3.73
N THR A 19 -0.06 -8.98 -2.43
CA THR A 19 -1.31 -8.69 -1.69
C THR A 19 -2.00 -7.45 -2.26
N VAL A 20 -1.24 -6.38 -2.49
CA VAL A 20 -1.73 -5.11 -3.05
C VAL A 20 -2.26 -5.31 -4.48
N ARG A 21 -1.52 -6.03 -5.35
CA ARG A 21 -1.99 -6.38 -6.70
C ARG A 21 -3.28 -7.19 -6.67
N ASN A 22 -3.42 -8.14 -5.74
CA ASN A 22 -4.65 -8.93 -5.62
C ASN A 22 -5.84 -8.10 -5.11
N ARG A 23 -5.64 -7.24 -4.12
CA ARG A 23 -6.66 -6.27 -3.68
C ARG A 23 -7.14 -5.43 -4.85
N ASP A 24 -6.21 -4.98 -5.68
CA ASP A 24 -6.49 -4.14 -6.85
C ASP A 24 -6.91 -4.96 -8.08
N ALA A 25 -7.24 -6.24 -7.89
CA ALA A 25 -7.72 -7.19 -8.90
C ALA A 25 -6.78 -7.33 -10.13
N GLY A 26 -5.48 -7.16 -9.93
CA GLY A 26 -4.46 -7.20 -10.98
C GLY A 26 -4.64 -6.07 -12.00
N ARG A 27 -5.13 -4.91 -11.59
CA ARG A 27 -5.40 -3.75 -12.45
C ARG A 27 -4.78 -2.48 -11.88
N CYS A 28 -4.34 -1.60 -12.77
CA CYS A 28 -3.91 -0.26 -12.40
C CYS A 28 -5.08 0.48 -11.73
N ARG A 29 -4.89 0.95 -10.50
CA ARG A 29 -5.91 1.70 -9.74
C ARG A 29 -6.32 3.01 -10.39
N ARG A 30 -5.46 3.61 -11.21
CA ARG A 30 -5.75 4.87 -11.90
C ARG A 30 -6.48 4.70 -13.24
N CYS A 31 -6.03 3.78 -14.09
CA CYS A 31 -6.54 3.66 -15.47
C CYS A 31 -7.21 2.33 -15.80
N GLY A 32 -7.21 1.36 -14.87
CA GLY A 32 -7.85 0.05 -15.04
C GLY A 32 -7.11 -0.93 -15.96
N THR A 33 -5.98 -0.54 -16.56
CA THR A 33 -5.13 -1.43 -17.38
C THR A 33 -4.79 -2.69 -16.60
N PRO A 34 -5.08 -3.89 -17.13
CA PRO A 34 -4.75 -5.14 -16.46
C PRO A 34 -3.25 -5.41 -16.48
N GLU A 35 -2.79 -6.17 -15.50
CA GLU A 35 -1.46 -6.76 -15.50
C GLU A 35 -1.27 -7.65 -16.75
N GLY A 36 -0.14 -7.48 -17.44
CA GLY A 36 0.19 -8.19 -18.66
C GLY A 36 1.42 -9.08 -18.47
N GLU A 37 2.33 -9.09 -19.45
CA GLU A 37 3.63 -9.76 -19.29
C GLU A 37 4.51 -9.06 -18.25
N GLU A 38 4.40 -7.72 -18.16
CA GLU A 38 5.01 -6.95 -17.08
C GLU A 38 4.03 -6.82 -15.90
N ARG A 39 4.54 -7.11 -14.69
CA ARG A 39 3.79 -6.89 -13.45
C ARG A 39 3.53 -5.41 -13.20
N LEU A 40 2.39 -5.09 -12.60
CA LEU A 40 2.10 -3.75 -12.12
C LEU A 40 3.11 -3.36 -11.02
N SER A 41 3.53 -2.11 -11.05
CA SER A 41 4.33 -1.52 -9.97
C SER A 41 3.46 -1.33 -8.74
N VAL A 42 4.03 -1.54 -7.56
CA VAL A 42 3.38 -1.21 -6.29
C VAL A 42 3.97 0.10 -5.79
N HIS A 43 3.13 1.13 -5.84
CA HIS A 43 3.46 2.53 -5.62
C HIS A 43 3.18 2.92 -4.18
N HIS A 44 4.12 3.63 -3.55
CA HIS A 44 3.93 4.21 -2.23
C HIS A 44 3.24 5.58 -2.36
N LEU A 45 2.09 5.76 -1.68
CA LEU A 45 1.40 7.06 -1.61
C LEU A 45 2.24 8.08 -0.84
N ILE A 46 2.80 7.66 0.30
CA ILE A 46 3.81 8.36 1.08
C ILE A 46 5.15 7.61 0.91
N PRO A 47 6.19 8.24 0.34
CA PRO A 47 7.49 7.61 0.16
C PRO A 47 8.05 7.05 1.48
N ASP A 48 8.72 5.90 1.43
CA ASP A 48 9.33 5.24 2.60
C ASP A 48 10.20 6.20 3.44
N SER A 49 10.97 7.07 2.77
CA SER A 49 11.81 8.09 3.42
C SER A 49 11.04 9.15 4.24
N HIS A 50 9.73 9.28 4.05
CA HIS A 50 8.88 10.22 4.77
C HIS A 50 8.03 9.52 5.85
N VAL A 51 8.00 8.19 5.89
CA VAL A 51 7.29 7.43 6.92
C VAL A 51 8.19 7.36 8.17
N PRO A 52 7.71 7.77 9.35
CA PRO A 52 8.49 7.67 10.58
C PRO A 52 8.86 6.22 10.90
N ASP A 53 10.11 5.96 11.34
CA ASP A 53 10.66 4.62 11.65
C ASP A 53 9.79 3.73 12.57
N ARG A 54 8.90 4.33 13.37
CA ARG A 54 7.96 3.60 14.24
C ARG A 54 6.81 2.95 13.47
N PHE A 55 6.64 3.29 12.20
CA PHE A 55 5.62 2.78 11.30
C PHE A 55 6.29 2.03 10.14
N ASP A 56 5.51 1.22 9.44
CA ASP A 56 5.99 0.49 8.27
C ASP A 56 5.43 1.11 6.98
N ALA A 57 6.30 1.64 6.13
CA ALA A 57 5.89 2.22 4.85
C ALA A 57 5.23 1.21 3.90
N HIS A 58 5.46 -0.08 4.13
CA HIS A 58 4.92 -1.17 3.31
C HIS A 58 3.52 -1.63 3.78
N LEU A 59 2.86 -0.90 4.66
CA LEU A 59 1.47 -1.19 4.99
C LEU A 59 0.59 -1.04 3.73
N PRO A 60 -0.34 -1.97 3.45
CA PRO A 60 -1.20 -1.91 2.26
C PRO A 60 -1.97 -0.59 2.08
N VAL A 61 -2.26 0.12 3.17
CA VAL A 61 -2.91 1.45 3.13
C VAL A 61 -2.07 2.51 2.44
N ASN A 62 -0.75 2.35 2.45
CA ASN A 62 0.19 3.26 1.82
C ASN A 62 0.55 2.80 0.39
N LEU A 63 -0.04 1.71 -0.10
CA LEU A 63 0.39 1.06 -1.33
C LEU A 63 -0.76 0.90 -2.34
N VAL A 64 -0.48 1.13 -3.62
CA VAL A 64 -1.44 0.92 -4.73
C VAL A 64 -0.77 0.34 -5.97
N SER A 65 -1.50 -0.46 -6.75
CA SER A 65 -1.02 -1.05 -8.00
C SER A 65 -1.17 -0.09 -9.17
N LEU A 66 -0.09 0.20 -9.88
CA LEU A 66 -0.08 1.10 -11.04
C LEU A 66 0.66 0.49 -12.23
N CYS A 67 0.21 0.82 -13.44
CA CYS A 67 1.01 0.57 -14.63
C CYS A 67 2.20 1.55 -14.67
N ARG A 68 3.24 1.20 -15.43
CA ARG A 68 4.46 1.99 -15.55
C ARG A 68 4.21 3.47 -15.86
N THR A 69 3.29 3.77 -16.78
CA THR A 69 2.95 5.14 -17.17
C THR A 69 2.32 5.91 -16.01
N CYS A 70 1.29 5.35 -15.37
CA CYS A 70 0.63 6.00 -14.24
C CYS A 70 1.56 6.16 -13.03
N HIS A 71 2.45 5.18 -12.81
CA HIS A 71 3.47 5.24 -11.76
C HIS A 71 4.41 6.44 -11.96
N SER A 72 5.03 6.56 -13.14
CA SER A 72 5.92 7.69 -13.44
C SER A 72 5.23 9.06 -13.36
N GLU A 73 3.93 9.13 -13.66
CA GLU A 73 3.17 10.38 -13.56
C GLU A 73 2.84 10.79 -12.13
N LEU A 74 2.61 9.82 -11.24
CA LEU A 74 2.23 10.04 -9.84
C LEU A 74 3.43 10.16 -8.90
N GLU A 75 4.56 9.51 -9.20
CA GLU A 75 5.80 9.55 -8.42
C GLU A 75 6.22 10.96 -7.95
N PRO A 76 6.20 12.02 -8.79
CA PRO A 76 6.60 13.37 -8.36
C PRO A 76 5.48 14.19 -7.70
N ARG A 77 4.31 13.61 -7.42
CA ARG A 77 3.11 14.35 -7.00
C ARG A 77 2.89 14.29 -5.50
N SER A 78 2.27 15.33 -4.93
CA SER A 78 1.87 15.34 -3.52
C SER A 78 0.82 14.27 -3.21
N LEU A 79 0.73 13.85 -1.95
CA LEU A 79 -0.26 12.89 -1.49
C LEU A 79 -1.68 13.31 -1.90
N ASP A 80 -2.08 14.55 -1.65
CA ASP A 80 -3.40 15.09 -2.01
C ASP A 80 -3.72 14.92 -3.51
N TYR A 81 -2.75 15.17 -4.38
CA TYR A 81 -2.93 14.99 -5.82
C TYR A 81 -3.08 13.51 -6.17
N GLN A 82 -2.27 12.64 -5.57
CA GLN A 82 -2.33 11.21 -5.80
C GLN A 82 -3.69 10.64 -5.37
N LEU A 83 -4.18 10.99 -4.18
CA LEU A 83 -5.50 10.56 -3.68
C LEU A 83 -6.62 11.03 -4.61
N GLY A 84 -6.61 12.30 -5.02
CA GLY A 84 -7.58 12.83 -5.98
C GLY A 84 -7.51 12.13 -7.35
N ALA A 85 -6.31 11.84 -7.85
CA ALA A 85 -6.11 11.16 -9.14
C ALA A 85 -6.47 9.67 -9.13
N LEU A 86 -6.53 9.06 -7.94
CA LEU A 86 -6.90 7.66 -7.72
C LEU A 86 -8.36 7.50 -7.26
N GLU A 87 -9.09 8.62 -7.14
CA GLU A 87 -10.46 8.66 -6.61
C GLU A 87 -10.58 8.02 -5.22
N ILE A 88 -9.53 8.14 -4.40
CA ILE A 88 -9.53 7.65 -3.02
C ILE A 88 -10.04 8.78 -2.14
N SER A 89 -11.26 8.61 -1.63
CA SER A 89 -11.88 9.60 -0.74
C SER A 89 -11.54 9.35 0.72
N ASP A 90 -11.30 8.09 1.07
CA ASP A 90 -10.94 7.64 2.40
C ASP A 90 -9.81 6.61 2.30
N LEU A 91 -8.72 6.81 3.06
CA LEU A 91 -7.62 5.85 3.12
C LEU A 91 -8.06 4.49 3.69
N GLU A 92 -9.16 4.46 4.46
CA GLU A 92 -9.78 3.21 4.90
C GLU A 92 -10.21 2.32 3.73
N GLU A 93 -10.44 2.87 2.52
CA GLU A 93 -10.72 2.07 1.32
C GLU A 93 -9.55 1.15 0.93
N LEU A 94 -8.33 1.51 1.35
CA LEU A 94 -7.13 0.73 1.11
C LEU A 94 -6.82 -0.25 2.24
N LEU A 95 -7.52 -0.14 3.38
CA LEU A 95 -7.45 -1.11 4.46
C LEU A 95 -8.07 -2.43 4.00
N LEU A 96 -7.33 -3.51 4.22
CA LEU A 96 -7.91 -4.85 4.20
C LEU A 96 -8.30 -5.21 5.63
N SER A 97 -9.54 -5.65 5.85
CA SER A 97 -9.90 -6.27 7.13
C SER A 97 -8.98 -7.47 7.38
N GLU A 98 -8.73 -7.81 8.64
CA GLU A 98 -7.87 -8.95 8.99
C GLU A 98 -8.33 -10.23 8.30
N GLU A 99 -9.65 -10.49 8.29
CA GLU A 99 -10.26 -11.61 7.57
C GLU A 99 -10.01 -11.55 6.06
N THR A 100 -10.17 -10.37 5.43
CA THR A 100 -9.93 -10.22 3.98
C THR A 100 -8.45 -10.42 3.65
N ARG A 101 -7.56 -9.85 4.47
CA ARG A 101 -6.11 -10.02 4.33
C ARG A 101 -5.72 -11.48 4.49
N GLU A 102 -6.25 -12.18 5.50
CA GLU A 102 -6.01 -13.60 5.72
C GLU A 102 -6.58 -14.48 4.61
N ALA A 103 -7.77 -14.15 4.08
CA ALA A 103 -8.37 -14.86 2.95
C ALA A 103 -7.54 -14.67 1.67
N VAL A 104 -7.05 -13.45 1.41
CA VAL A 104 -6.12 -13.15 0.31
C VAL A 104 -4.81 -13.91 0.51
N ASN A 105 -4.20 -13.86 1.70
CA ASN A 105 -2.98 -14.60 2.03
C ASN A 105 -3.16 -16.12 1.92
N THR A 106 -4.30 -16.65 2.35
CA THR A 106 -4.62 -18.08 2.26
C THR A 106 -4.77 -18.49 0.80
N ARG A 107 -5.47 -17.69 -0.01
CA ARG A 107 -5.59 -17.93 -1.45
C ARG A 107 -4.22 -17.87 -2.13
N LEU A 108 -3.36 -16.94 -1.72
CA LEU A 108 -1.96 -16.85 -2.18
C LEU A 108 -1.16 -18.12 -1.83
N ILE A 109 -1.27 -18.62 -0.60
CA ILE A 109 -0.61 -19.85 -0.14
C ILE A 109 -1.12 -21.09 -0.91
N GLN A 110 -2.43 -21.19 -1.12
CA GLN A 110 -3.06 -22.32 -1.84
C GLN A 110 -2.77 -22.33 -3.33
N THR A 111 -2.56 -21.14 -3.92
CA THR A 111 -2.13 -21.03 -5.32
C THR A 111 -0.62 -21.28 -5.46
N GLY A 112 0.11 -21.34 -4.34
CA GLY A 112 1.56 -21.52 -4.25
C GLY A 112 2.32 -20.20 -4.49
N PRO A 113 3.34 -19.83 -3.68
CA PRO A 113 4.18 -18.68 -4.00
C PRO A 113 5.20 -18.92 -5.16
N ASP A 114 5.61 -20.14 -5.52
CA ASP A 114 6.56 -20.99 -4.80
C ASP A 114 7.07 -20.40 -3.47
N GLU A 115 6.59 -21.03 -2.39
CA GLU A 115 6.94 -20.97 -0.95
C GLU A 115 7.58 -19.70 -0.36
N LEU A 116 6.78 -18.77 0.19
CA LEU A 116 7.27 -17.81 1.20
C LEU A 116 6.23 -17.54 2.29
N THR A 117 6.67 -17.62 3.54
CA THR A 117 5.90 -17.44 4.78
C THR A 117 5.61 -15.95 5.02
N ILE A 118 4.34 -15.57 5.05
CA ILE A 118 3.87 -14.19 5.22
C ILE A 118 3.69 -13.89 6.71
N LYS A 119 4.21 -12.77 7.20
CA LYS A 119 3.81 -12.27 8.54
C LYS A 119 2.50 -11.49 8.43
N PRO A 120 1.50 -11.78 9.29
CA PRO A 120 0.25 -11.04 9.30
C PRO A 120 0.49 -9.58 9.73
N ILE A 121 -0.06 -8.63 8.97
CA ILE A 121 -0.10 -7.20 9.33
C ILE A 121 -1.38 -6.97 10.13
N THR A 122 -1.29 -6.65 11.41
CA THR A 122 -2.51 -6.58 12.23
C THR A 122 -3.37 -5.37 11.84
N LYS A 123 -4.67 -5.44 12.15
CA LYS A 123 -5.58 -4.31 12.01
C LYS A 123 -5.05 -3.10 12.81
N ALA A 124 -4.52 -3.33 14.00
CA ALA A 124 -3.90 -2.31 14.84
C ALA A 124 -2.70 -1.63 14.14
N ASP A 125 -1.85 -2.38 13.45
CA ASP A 125 -0.72 -1.80 12.69
C ASP A 125 -1.19 -0.88 11.57
N SER A 126 -2.37 -1.18 11.00
CA SER A 126 -2.95 -0.37 9.92
C SER A 126 -3.73 0.85 10.46
N GLU A 127 -4.46 0.69 11.57
CA GLU A 127 -5.19 1.79 12.25
C GLU A 127 -4.24 2.82 12.87
N MET A 128 -3.11 2.38 13.45
CA MET A 128 -2.10 3.28 14.01
C MET A 128 -1.46 4.23 13.00
N PHE A 129 -1.47 3.90 11.70
CA PHE A 129 -0.97 4.77 10.64
C PHE A 129 -1.92 5.94 10.36
N LEU A 130 -3.24 5.70 10.41
CA LEU A 130 -4.27 6.70 10.15
C LEU A 130 -4.38 7.71 11.31
N ASP A 131 -4.30 7.22 12.56
CA ASP A 131 -4.39 8.09 13.75
C ASP A 131 -3.21 9.06 13.88
N ALA A 132 -2.05 8.74 13.30
CA ALA A 132 -0.86 9.58 13.36
C ALA A 132 -0.98 10.85 12.48
N ASP A 133 -1.80 10.82 11.43
CA ASP A 133 -2.06 11.95 10.53
C ASP A 133 -3.15 12.88 11.07
N PHE A 134 -4.10 12.35 11.86
CA PHE A 134 -5.12 13.18 12.53
C PHE A 134 -4.65 13.79 13.86
N ALA A 135 -3.52 13.37 14.41
CA ALA A 135 -2.96 13.94 15.63
C ALA A 135 -2.10 15.21 15.39
N ASP A 136 -1.74 15.52 14.14
CA ASP A 136 -1.08 16.78 13.77
C ASP A 136 -2.09 17.84 13.27
N THR A 137 -3.17 18.03 14.02
CA THR A 137 -4.04 19.22 13.87
C THR A 137 -3.36 20.45 14.49
N ALA A 138 -2.18 20.83 14.00
CA ALA A 138 -1.67 22.19 14.12
C ALA A 138 -2.08 23.07 12.93
N SER A 139 -2.87 22.54 11.98
CA SER A 139 -3.43 23.31 10.86
C SER A 139 -4.95 23.15 10.69
N GLN A 140 -5.71 23.15 11.79
CA GLN A 140 -7.11 23.56 11.71
C GLN A 140 -7.20 25.09 11.85
N ARG A 141 -6.91 25.80 10.77
CA ARG A 141 -7.46 27.15 10.58
C ARG A 141 -8.84 27.02 9.95
N SER A 142 -9.84 27.00 10.84
CA SER A 142 -11.15 27.63 10.68
C SER A 142 -11.74 27.60 9.26
N LEU A 143 -12.52 26.56 8.95
CA LEU A 143 -13.63 26.67 8.01
C LEU A 143 -14.94 26.48 8.76
N SER A 144 -15.22 27.39 9.69
CA SER A 144 -16.58 27.72 10.09
C SER A 144 -16.96 29.03 9.43
N GLU A 145 -17.37 28.96 8.16
CA GLU A 145 -18.25 29.94 7.52
C GLU A 145 -18.84 29.28 6.25
N PHE A 146 -20.16 29.10 6.27
CA PHE A 146 -21.10 28.53 5.29
C PHE A 146 -21.43 27.03 5.39
#